data_AF-A0A193GGU9-F1
#
_entry.id   AF-A0A193GGU9-F1
#
_cell.length_a   1.000
_cell.length_b   1.000
_cell.length_c   1.000
_cell.angle_alpha   90.00
_cell.angle_beta   90.00
_cell.angle_gamma   90.00
#
_symmetry.space_group_name_H-M   'P 1'
#
loop_
_entity.id
_entity.type
_entity.pdbx_description
1 polymer ?
#
loop_
_entity_poly.entity_id
_entity_poly.type
_entity_poly.pdbx_seq_one_letter_code
_entity_poly.pdbx_strand_id
1 'polypeptide(L)'
;MLRWLLGRGAPAARVAQVQAAIPPALWEEVLRAYPFLQALGPDERTALHARAAWLLASKTLNGAQGLILTDFMRLSIAAQAALPILQLPTALYEGWDEIIVYPEGFMIPRSSEDELGVVHEYVEDAAGEAWDGGPVVLSWEDARIAEGDFNVVIHEFAHKLDLSGGEADGMPGLASHAELDARLWRRVLEESLDRYTEALQAVEDAIPPDVDPEGPEADHWYGQLPMDPYAATDEAEFFAVSSEAFFVAPAPLAQALPEWYGLLRAYYRQDPMTRLA
;
A
#
# COMPACT_ATOMS: atom_id res chain seq x y z
N MET A 1 17.06 22.93 -1.01
CA MET A 1 18.48 22.58 -0.81
C MET A 1 18.56 21.46 0.22
N LEU A 2 19.32 20.38 -0.02
CA LEU A 2 19.60 19.21 0.85
C LEU A 2 18.60 18.03 0.89
N ARG A 3 17.57 17.95 0.03
CA ARG A 3 16.65 16.78 -0.06
C ARG A 3 17.37 15.44 -0.35
N TRP A 4 18.54 15.45 -1.01
CA TRP A 4 19.26 14.22 -1.43
C TRP A 4 20.06 13.49 -0.33
N LEU A 5 20.07 14.04 0.89
CA LEU A 5 20.94 13.66 2.02
C LEU A 5 20.12 13.08 3.18
N LEU A 6 18.82 13.36 3.22
CA LEU A 6 17.85 12.71 4.11
C LEU A 6 17.30 11.48 3.37
N GLY A 7 17.01 10.38 4.08
CA GLY A 7 16.34 9.25 3.45
C GLY A 7 17.19 8.27 2.62
N ARG A 8 18.53 8.39 2.54
CA ARG A 8 19.33 7.41 1.79
C ARG A 8 19.29 6.05 2.47
N GLY A 9 19.15 4.98 1.68
CA GLY A 9 19.12 3.62 2.20
C GLY A 9 20.35 3.26 3.02
N ALA A 10 20.17 2.39 4.01
CA ALA A 10 21.24 1.94 4.87
C ALA A 10 22.36 1.24 4.08
N PRO A 11 23.63 1.39 4.49
CA PRO A 11 24.74 0.71 3.83
C PRO A 11 24.63 -0.81 3.98
N ALA A 12 25.11 -1.55 3.00
CA ALA A 12 25.00 -3.02 2.94
C ALA A 12 25.49 -3.73 4.22
N ALA A 13 26.54 -3.22 4.87
CA ALA A 13 27.04 -3.77 6.14
C ALA A 13 26.00 -3.68 7.28
N ARG A 14 25.26 -2.56 7.36
CA ARG A 14 24.20 -2.38 8.34
C ARG A 14 22.99 -3.27 8.03
N VAL A 15 22.63 -3.38 6.76
CA VAL A 15 21.57 -4.28 6.30
C VAL A 15 21.89 -5.73 6.65
N ALA A 16 23.12 -6.20 6.37
CA ALA A 16 23.55 -7.54 6.73
C ALA A 16 23.53 -7.80 8.24
N GLN A 17 23.90 -6.80 9.05
CA GLN A 17 23.81 -6.89 10.51
C GLN A 17 22.36 -7.03 10.98
N VAL A 18 21.44 -6.20 10.46
CA VAL A 18 20.02 -6.27 10.80
C VAL A 18 19.42 -7.59 10.34
N GLN A 19 19.72 -8.03 9.12
CA GLN A 19 19.26 -9.30 8.57
C GLN A 19 19.71 -10.50 9.42
N ALA A 20 20.96 -10.51 9.88
CA ALA A 20 21.48 -11.57 10.75
C ALA A 20 20.88 -11.53 12.18
N ALA A 21 20.35 -10.38 12.60
CA ALA A 21 19.73 -10.20 13.90
C ALA A 21 18.26 -10.62 13.94
N ILE A 22 17.59 -10.77 12.79
CA ILE A 22 16.20 -11.25 12.70
C ILE A 22 16.16 -12.72 13.14
N PRO A 23 15.49 -13.07 14.26
CA PRO A 23 15.41 -14.46 14.70
C PRO A 23 14.61 -15.30 13.69
N PRO A 24 15.09 -16.50 13.29
CA PRO A 24 14.36 -17.35 12.33
C PRO A 24 12.94 -17.69 12.78
N ALA A 25 12.72 -17.89 14.08
CA ALA A 25 11.39 -18.16 14.64
C ALA A 25 10.43 -16.97 14.47
N LEU A 26 10.93 -15.73 14.63
CA LEU A 26 10.14 -14.52 14.45
C LEU A 26 9.80 -14.31 12.98
N TRP A 27 10.73 -14.60 12.06
CA TRP A 27 10.47 -14.54 10.63
C TRP A 27 9.36 -15.50 10.20
N GLU A 28 9.41 -16.76 10.65
CA GLU A 28 8.36 -17.75 10.37
C GLU A 28 7.02 -17.39 11.04
N GLU A 29 7.05 -16.71 12.19
CA GLU A 29 5.85 -16.17 12.83
C GLU A 29 5.19 -15.08 11.97
N VAL A 30 5.97 -14.13 11.46
CA VAL A 30 5.48 -13.07 10.55
C VAL A 30 4.95 -13.67 9.25
N LEU A 31 5.65 -14.61 8.61
CA LEU A 31 5.16 -15.25 7.39
C LEU A 31 3.84 -15.99 7.62
N ARG A 32 3.63 -16.60 8.79
CA ARG A 32 2.39 -17.30 9.11
C ARG A 32 1.24 -16.33 9.43
N ALA A 33 1.56 -15.14 9.94
CA ALA A 33 0.57 -14.13 10.24
C ALA A 33 -0.07 -13.54 8.97
N TYR A 34 0.63 -13.53 7.83
CA TYR A 34 0.17 -12.92 6.58
C TYR A 34 0.16 -13.94 5.43
N PRO A 35 -0.99 -14.53 5.06
CA PRO A 35 -1.11 -15.56 4.01
C PRO A 35 -0.47 -15.18 2.67
N PHE A 36 -0.60 -13.92 2.24
CA PHE A 36 0.00 -13.43 0.99
C PHE A 36 1.54 -13.41 1.02
N LEU A 37 2.16 -13.28 2.20
CA LEU A 37 3.62 -13.46 2.35
C LEU A 37 3.99 -14.95 2.39
N GLN A 38 3.13 -15.78 3.00
CA GLN A 38 3.34 -17.22 3.05
C GLN A 38 3.29 -17.85 1.65
N ALA A 39 2.53 -17.29 0.70
CA ALA A 39 2.45 -17.80 -0.66
C ALA A 39 3.75 -17.66 -1.48
N LEU A 40 4.71 -16.85 -1.01
CA LEU A 40 5.99 -16.64 -1.69
C LEU A 40 6.84 -17.91 -1.74
N GLY A 41 7.52 -18.12 -2.88
CA GLY A 41 8.48 -19.22 -3.05
C GLY A 41 9.75 -19.04 -2.19
N PRO A 42 10.59 -20.08 -2.03
CA PRO A 42 11.79 -20.01 -1.17
C PRO A 42 12.77 -18.88 -1.52
N ASP A 43 13.00 -18.65 -2.82
CA ASP A 43 13.87 -17.58 -3.31
C ASP A 43 13.28 -16.20 -3.03
N GLU A 44 11.97 -16.04 -3.24
CA GLU A 44 11.24 -14.81 -2.96
C GLU A 44 11.20 -14.50 -1.46
N ARG A 45 11.00 -15.51 -0.59
CA ARG A 45 11.07 -15.34 0.86
C ARG A 45 12.46 -14.91 1.32
N THR A 46 13.51 -15.45 0.70
CA THR A 46 14.89 -15.05 0.98
C THR A 46 15.14 -13.60 0.57
N ALA A 47 14.67 -13.21 -0.62
CA ALA A 47 14.74 -11.83 -1.10
C ALA A 47 13.91 -10.87 -0.23
N LEU A 48 12.71 -11.27 0.19
CA LEU A 48 11.84 -10.49 1.06
C LEU A 48 12.50 -10.27 2.42
N HIS A 49 13.10 -11.31 3.01
CA HIS A 49 13.83 -11.19 4.27
C HIS A 49 14.99 -10.16 4.17
N ALA A 50 15.75 -10.17 3.07
CA ALA A 50 16.79 -9.18 2.82
C ALA A 50 16.21 -7.77 2.62
N ARG A 51 15.07 -7.64 1.93
CA ARG A 51 14.41 -6.35 1.68
C ARG A 51 13.77 -5.76 2.95
N ALA A 52 13.14 -6.59 3.76
CA ALA A 52 12.62 -6.22 5.07
C ALA A 52 13.75 -5.76 6.01
N ALA A 53 14.88 -6.46 6.01
CA ALA A 53 16.07 -6.03 6.74
C ALA A 53 16.63 -4.69 6.25
N TRP A 54 16.58 -4.43 4.94
CA TRP A 54 16.93 -3.11 4.39
C TRP A 54 15.99 -2.02 4.90
N LEU A 55 14.68 -2.26 4.91
CA LEU A 55 13.69 -1.31 5.46
C LEU A 55 13.96 -1.03 6.95
N LEU A 56 14.11 -2.06 7.78
CA LEU A 56 14.42 -1.93 9.21
C LEU A 56 15.75 -1.23 9.47
N ALA A 57 16.72 -1.38 8.57
CA ALA A 57 18.01 -0.69 8.66
C ALA A 57 17.92 0.78 8.24
N SER A 58 17.01 1.11 7.32
CA SER A 58 16.93 2.41 6.65
C SER A 58 15.85 3.33 7.22
N LYS A 59 14.85 2.78 7.90
CA LYS A 59 13.71 3.52 8.45
C LYS A 59 13.67 3.41 9.97
N THR A 60 13.27 4.48 10.62
CA THR A 60 13.00 4.53 12.05
C THR A 60 11.52 4.28 12.27
N LEU A 61 11.16 3.25 13.03
CA LEU A 61 9.78 2.98 13.43
C LEU A 61 9.56 3.47 14.86
N ASN A 62 8.61 4.38 15.05
CA ASN A 62 8.25 4.99 16.34
C ASN A 62 6.79 4.68 16.67
N GLY A 63 6.52 4.26 17.91
CA GLY A 63 5.16 4.10 18.39
C GLY A 63 4.62 5.42 18.94
N ALA A 64 3.38 5.74 18.61
CA ALA A 64 2.64 6.90 19.10
C ALA A 64 1.70 6.51 20.25
N GLN A 65 1.20 7.49 21.01
CA GLN A 65 0.24 7.29 22.10
C GLN A 65 0.64 6.23 23.14
N GLY A 66 1.94 6.13 23.43
CA GLY A 66 2.47 5.18 24.40
C GLY A 66 2.61 3.74 23.90
N LEU A 67 2.33 3.47 22.61
CA LEU A 67 2.56 2.18 21.99
C LEU A 67 4.06 1.84 21.98
N ILE A 68 4.43 0.73 22.61
CA ILE A 68 5.79 0.20 22.57
C ILE A 68 5.87 -0.85 21.47
N LEU A 69 6.56 -0.51 20.38
CA LEU A 69 6.72 -1.41 19.24
C LEU A 69 7.58 -2.63 19.57
N THR A 70 6.98 -3.81 19.47
CA THR A 70 7.67 -5.10 19.58
C THR A 70 8.44 -5.43 18.30
N ASP A 71 9.36 -6.40 18.39
CA ASP A 71 10.10 -6.87 17.20
C ASP A 71 9.16 -7.50 16.16
N PHE A 72 8.08 -8.16 16.59
CA PHE A 72 7.04 -8.72 15.71
C PHE A 72 6.33 -7.62 14.91
N MET A 73 5.93 -6.52 15.57
CA MET A 73 5.27 -5.40 14.88
C MET A 73 6.19 -4.77 13.85
N ARG A 74 7.44 -4.50 14.25
CA ARG A 74 8.44 -3.89 13.36
C ARG A 74 8.71 -4.76 12.14
N LEU A 75 8.91 -6.06 12.34
CA LEU A 75 9.18 -7.00 11.26
C LEU A 75 7.95 -7.21 10.36
N SER A 76 6.74 -7.22 10.93
CA SER A 76 5.48 -7.32 10.18
C SER A 76 5.32 -6.15 9.20
N ILE A 77 5.47 -4.91 9.69
CA ILE A 77 5.38 -3.72 8.85
C ILE A 77 6.46 -3.75 7.77
N ALA A 78 7.71 -4.05 8.15
CA ALA A 78 8.81 -4.09 7.20
C ALA A 78 8.65 -5.18 6.12
N ALA A 79 8.08 -6.34 6.46
CA ALA A 79 7.85 -7.42 5.51
C ALA A 79 6.75 -7.07 4.51
N GLN A 80 5.63 -6.50 4.98
CA GLN A 80 4.53 -6.06 4.12
C GLN A 80 4.97 -4.92 3.20
N ALA A 81 5.61 -3.88 3.75
CA ALA A 81 6.13 -2.75 2.98
C ALA A 81 7.23 -3.15 1.97
N ALA A 82 8.03 -4.19 2.27
CA ALA A 82 9.06 -4.69 1.36
C ALA A 82 8.49 -5.41 0.13
N LEU A 83 7.26 -5.92 0.20
CA LEU A 83 6.67 -6.74 -0.86
C LEU A 83 6.47 -5.98 -2.18
N PRO A 84 5.89 -4.75 -2.20
CA PRO A 84 5.77 -3.96 -3.43
C PRO A 84 7.12 -3.74 -4.14
N ILE A 85 8.18 -3.47 -3.37
CA ILE A 85 9.53 -3.23 -3.93
C ILE A 85 10.42 -4.47 -3.96
N LEU A 86 9.86 -5.68 -3.88
CA LEU A 86 10.65 -6.92 -3.87
C LEU A 86 11.56 -7.00 -5.09
N GLN A 87 10.99 -6.72 -6.27
CA GLN A 87 11.67 -6.76 -7.57
C GLN A 87 12.03 -5.36 -8.11
N LEU A 88 11.90 -4.32 -7.28
CA LEU A 88 12.17 -2.93 -7.63
C LEU A 88 13.41 -2.38 -6.92
N PRO A 89 14.01 -1.29 -7.42
CA PRO A 89 15.10 -0.62 -6.73
C PRO A 89 14.64 -0.01 -5.40
N THR A 90 15.46 -0.15 -4.35
CA THR A 90 15.18 0.47 -3.03
C THR A 90 15.16 1.99 -3.05
N ALA A 91 15.76 2.61 -4.08
CA ALA A 91 15.75 4.05 -4.28
C ALA A 91 14.33 4.64 -4.33
N LEU A 92 13.32 3.84 -4.70
CA LEU A 92 11.91 4.27 -4.72
C LEU A 92 11.35 4.56 -3.32
N TYR A 93 11.95 4.01 -2.26
CA TYR A 93 11.59 4.31 -0.88
C TYR A 93 12.63 5.19 -0.17
N GLU A 94 13.53 5.83 -0.91
CA GLU A 94 14.45 6.82 -0.32
C GLU A 94 13.78 8.21 -0.23
N GLY A 95 14.42 9.15 0.47
CA GLY A 95 13.93 10.53 0.61
C GLY A 95 12.99 10.79 1.80
N TRP A 96 12.72 9.77 2.62
CA TRP A 96 12.01 9.86 3.90
C TRP A 96 12.57 8.81 4.88
N ASP A 97 12.40 8.98 6.19
CA ASP A 97 13.12 8.19 7.21
C ASP A 97 12.24 7.57 8.31
N GLU A 98 11.00 8.00 8.47
CA GLU A 98 10.21 7.71 9.67
C GLU A 98 8.88 7.01 9.35
N ILE A 99 8.56 5.97 10.14
CA ILE A 99 7.26 5.30 10.18
C ILE A 99 6.70 5.48 11.59
N ILE A 100 5.54 6.11 11.72
CA ILE A 100 4.85 6.36 12.98
C ILE A 100 3.70 5.38 13.10
N VAL A 101 3.61 4.66 14.21
CA VAL A 101 2.61 3.61 14.40
C VAL A 101 1.73 3.95 15.60
N TYR A 102 0.44 4.15 15.35
CA TYR A 102 -0.60 4.33 16.36
C TYR A 102 -1.19 2.97 16.79
N PRO A 103 -1.74 2.86 18.01
CA PRO A 103 -2.36 1.61 18.47
C PRO A 103 -3.65 1.27 17.69
N GLU A 104 -4.44 2.28 17.35
CA GLU A 104 -5.74 2.22 16.66
C GLU A 104 -5.82 3.35 15.61
N GLY A 105 -6.91 3.38 14.83
CA GLY A 105 -7.19 4.44 13.86
C GLY A 105 -7.05 5.84 14.47
N PHE A 106 -6.64 6.81 13.64
CA PHE A 106 -6.36 8.16 14.11
C PHE A 106 -7.05 9.20 13.24
N MET A 107 -7.41 10.32 13.87
CA MET A 107 -8.08 11.44 13.22
C MET A 107 -7.05 12.41 12.63
N ILE A 108 -7.09 12.63 11.31
CA ILE A 108 -6.21 13.57 10.61
C ILE A 108 -6.97 14.85 10.28
N PRO A 109 -6.53 16.02 10.76
CA PRO A 109 -7.07 17.29 10.27
C PRO A 109 -6.60 17.52 8.82
N ARG A 110 -7.53 17.53 7.87
CA ARG A 110 -7.33 17.89 6.47
C ARG A 110 -7.71 19.34 6.22
N SER A 111 -7.05 19.95 5.23
CA SER A 111 -7.44 21.25 4.68
C SER A 111 -7.47 21.15 3.15
N SER A 112 -8.64 21.29 2.53
CA SER A 112 -8.76 21.39 1.07
C SER A 112 -9.11 22.83 0.66
N GLU A 113 -8.48 23.33 -0.40
CA GLU A 113 -8.78 24.65 -0.97
C GLU A 113 -9.66 24.46 -2.22
N ASP A 114 -10.83 25.07 -2.26
CA ASP A 114 -11.73 24.99 -3.41
C ASP A 114 -11.26 25.86 -4.59
N GLU A 115 -11.92 25.77 -5.75
CA GLU A 115 -11.61 26.58 -6.95
C GLU A 115 -11.76 28.10 -6.72
N LEU A 116 -12.36 28.52 -5.61
CA LEU A 116 -12.55 29.91 -5.21
C LEU A 116 -11.53 30.38 -4.16
N GLY A 117 -10.62 29.50 -3.74
CA GLY A 117 -9.58 29.78 -2.75
C GLY A 117 -10.06 29.70 -1.29
N VAL A 118 -11.18 29.01 -1.02
CA VAL A 118 -11.69 28.79 0.33
C VAL A 118 -11.08 27.53 0.92
N VAL A 119 -10.41 27.67 2.06
CA VAL A 119 -9.85 26.54 2.80
C VAL A 119 -10.91 25.92 3.70
N HIS A 120 -11.27 24.67 3.42
CA HIS A 120 -12.13 23.81 4.22
C HIS A 120 -11.28 22.93 5.13
N GLU A 121 -11.35 23.13 6.45
CA GLU A 121 -10.76 22.23 7.43
C GLU A 121 -11.78 21.17 7.85
N TYR A 122 -11.45 19.90 7.69
CA TYR A 122 -12.24 18.77 8.16
C TYR A 122 -11.33 17.74 8.83
N VAL A 123 -11.89 16.81 9.59
CA VAL A 123 -11.12 15.76 10.27
C VAL A 123 -11.61 14.43 9.76
N GLU A 124 -10.69 13.59 9.28
CA GLU A 124 -11.00 12.29 8.69
C GLU A 124 -10.40 11.17 9.54
N ASP A 125 -11.17 10.12 9.77
CA ASP A 125 -10.68 8.88 10.37
C ASP A 125 -9.75 8.19 9.37
N ALA A 126 -8.52 7.94 9.79
CA ALA A 126 -7.49 7.37 8.92
C ALA A 126 -6.84 6.14 9.54
N ALA A 127 -6.67 5.12 8.72
CA ALA A 127 -5.89 3.93 9.03
C ALA A 127 -4.38 4.14 8.77
N GLY A 128 -4.02 5.08 7.88
CA GLY A 128 -2.64 5.42 7.51
C GLY A 128 -2.52 6.78 6.82
N GLU A 129 -1.28 7.25 6.64
CA GLU A 129 -1.00 8.47 5.86
C GLU A 129 0.45 8.52 5.32
N ALA A 130 0.63 8.93 4.05
CA ALA A 130 1.93 9.08 3.40
C ALA A 130 2.14 10.47 2.77
N TRP A 131 3.08 11.26 3.31
CA TRP A 131 3.41 12.60 2.78
C TRP A 131 4.62 12.64 1.84
N ASP A 132 4.69 13.60 0.91
CA ASP A 132 5.90 13.84 0.11
C ASP A 132 7.09 14.25 1.01
N GLY A 133 8.10 13.38 1.09
CA GLY A 133 9.27 13.55 1.96
C GLY A 133 8.97 13.52 3.47
N GLY A 134 7.73 13.29 3.87
CA GLY A 134 7.31 13.15 5.27
C GLY A 134 7.21 11.68 5.72
N PRO A 135 6.82 11.43 6.98
CA PRO A 135 6.70 10.08 7.51
C PRO A 135 5.63 9.25 6.77
N VAL A 136 5.62 7.96 7.06
CA VAL A 136 4.43 7.10 6.88
C VAL A 136 3.78 6.94 8.25
N VAL A 137 2.48 7.14 8.35
CA VAL A 137 1.70 6.90 9.57
C VAL A 137 0.85 5.66 9.37
N LEU A 138 0.75 4.80 10.38
CA LEU A 138 0.00 3.54 10.33
C LEU A 138 -0.75 3.32 11.65
N SER A 139 -1.94 2.74 11.56
CA SER A 139 -2.62 2.07 12.68
C SER A 139 -2.14 0.62 12.80
N TRP A 140 -1.72 0.19 13.99
CA TRP A 140 -1.35 -1.19 14.22
C TRP A 140 -2.55 -2.13 14.18
N GLU A 141 -3.74 -1.66 14.60
CA GLU A 141 -4.97 -2.43 14.51
C GLU A 141 -5.30 -2.84 13.07
N ASP A 142 -5.01 -1.94 12.12
CA ASP A 142 -5.23 -2.15 10.70
C ASP A 142 -4.06 -2.90 10.06
N ALA A 143 -2.81 -2.57 10.43
CA ALA A 143 -1.61 -3.20 9.89
C ALA A 143 -1.46 -4.70 10.25
N ARG A 144 -2.17 -5.18 11.27
CA ARG A 144 -2.21 -6.60 11.66
C ARG A 144 -3.27 -7.40 10.91
N ILE A 145 -4.17 -6.75 10.17
CA ILE A 145 -5.20 -7.43 9.38
C ILE A 145 -4.49 -8.18 8.25
N ALA A 146 -4.80 -9.47 8.14
CA ALA A 146 -4.10 -10.40 7.27
C ALA A 146 -4.99 -11.03 6.20
N GLU A 147 -6.30 -10.84 6.30
CA GLU A 147 -7.32 -11.44 5.44
C GLU A 147 -8.27 -10.34 4.95
N GLY A 148 -8.85 -10.54 3.77
CA GLY A 148 -9.68 -9.54 3.08
C GLY A 148 -8.90 -8.80 2.00
N ASP A 149 -9.53 -7.78 1.42
CA ASP A 149 -8.98 -7.01 0.30
C ASP A 149 -8.18 -5.78 0.76
N PHE A 150 -8.09 -5.57 2.08
CA PHE A 150 -7.49 -4.41 2.73
C PHE A 150 -6.13 -4.72 3.37
N ASN A 151 -5.14 -3.87 3.10
CA ASN A 151 -3.81 -3.86 3.69
C ASN A 151 -3.21 -2.43 3.72
N VAL A 152 -3.44 -1.73 4.82
CA VAL A 152 -2.94 -0.36 5.03
C VAL A 152 -1.44 -0.20 4.84
N VAL A 153 -0.62 -1.23 5.13
CA VAL A 153 0.83 -1.11 4.94
C VAL A 153 1.18 -1.11 3.45
N ILE A 154 0.53 -1.93 2.63
CA ILE A 154 0.74 -1.91 1.18
C ILE A 154 0.19 -0.62 0.59
N HIS A 155 -0.97 -0.16 1.06
CA HIS A 155 -1.61 1.09 0.67
C HIS A 155 -0.69 2.30 0.80
N GLU A 156 -0.23 2.60 2.02
CA GLU A 156 0.61 3.79 2.29
C GLU A 156 1.94 3.75 1.53
N PHE A 157 2.48 2.55 1.36
CA PHE A 157 3.72 2.39 0.62
C PHE A 157 3.51 2.44 -0.90
N ALA A 158 2.32 2.13 -1.42
CA ALA A 158 1.95 2.41 -2.81
C ALA A 158 1.90 3.92 -3.06
N HIS A 159 1.34 4.73 -2.15
CA HIS A 159 1.41 6.18 -2.27
C HIS A 159 2.86 6.72 -2.30
N LYS A 160 3.80 6.10 -1.56
CA LYS A 160 5.23 6.48 -1.69
C LYS A 160 5.80 6.18 -3.08
N LEU A 161 5.31 5.15 -3.77
CA LEU A 161 5.69 4.86 -5.16
C LEU A 161 5.08 5.86 -6.13
N ASP A 162 3.83 6.25 -5.90
CA ASP A 162 3.13 7.28 -6.66
C ASP A 162 3.84 8.63 -6.57
N LEU A 163 4.06 9.11 -5.34
CA LEU A 163 4.80 10.35 -5.04
C LEU A 163 6.24 10.35 -5.57
N SER A 164 6.85 9.19 -5.84
CA SER A 164 8.17 9.13 -6.47
C SER A 164 8.15 9.60 -7.94
N GLY A 165 6.99 9.57 -8.59
CA GLY A 165 6.73 10.09 -9.92
C GLY A 165 6.49 11.61 -9.97
N GLY A 166 6.14 12.21 -8.83
CA GLY A 166 5.87 13.64 -8.71
C GLY A 166 4.73 13.92 -7.75
N GLU A 167 3.54 14.19 -8.30
CA GLU A 167 2.30 14.37 -7.56
C GLU A 167 1.64 13.00 -7.32
N ALA A 168 0.76 12.90 -6.33
CA ALA A 168 -0.04 11.70 -6.13
C ALA A 168 -1.21 11.72 -7.12
N ASP A 169 -1.02 11.10 -8.28
CA ASP A 169 -1.95 11.09 -9.40
C ASP A 169 -2.16 9.67 -9.97
N GLY A 170 -1.83 8.65 -9.18
CA GLY A 170 -1.88 7.24 -9.57
C GLY A 170 -0.80 6.83 -10.58
N MET A 171 0.17 7.69 -10.89
CA MET A 171 1.31 7.39 -11.76
C MET A 171 2.60 7.19 -10.94
N PRO A 172 2.93 5.95 -10.58
CA PRO A 172 4.21 5.70 -9.96
C PRO A 172 5.38 6.03 -10.88
N GLY A 173 6.55 6.30 -10.28
CA GLY A 173 7.77 6.61 -11.02
C GLY A 173 8.17 5.50 -12.02
N LEU A 174 7.95 5.74 -13.31
CA LEU A 174 8.23 4.75 -14.38
C LEU A 174 9.67 4.79 -14.91
N ALA A 175 10.55 5.63 -14.36
CA ALA A 175 11.91 5.82 -14.88
C ALA A 175 12.78 4.55 -14.91
N SER A 176 12.44 3.54 -14.09
CA SER A 176 13.10 2.23 -14.04
C SER A 176 12.46 1.16 -14.93
N HIS A 177 11.45 1.53 -15.73
CA HIS A 177 10.64 0.66 -16.56
C HIS A 177 10.64 1.16 -18.02
N ALA A 178 11.62 0.71 -18.81
CA ALA A 178 11.70 1.07 -20.23
C ALA A 178 10.55 0.45 -21.06
N GLU A 179 9.95 -0.61 -20.52
CA GLU A 179 8.84 -1.35 -21.09
C GLU A 179 7.46 -0.70 -20.87
N LEU A 180 7.34 0.23 -19.90
CA LEU A 180 6.08 0.89 -19.58
C LEU A 180 5.98 2.25 -20.26
N ASP A 181 4.92 2.44 -21.04
CA ASP A 181 4.58 3.72 -21.65
C ASP A 181 3.66 4.51 -20.71
N ALA A 182 4.09 5.71 -20.30
CA ALA A 182 3.34 6.57 -19.40
C ALA A 182 1.94 6.96 -19.93
N ARG A 183 1.78 7.11 -21.26
CA ARG A 183 0.48 7.40 -21.88
C ARG A 183 -0.42 6.18 -21.90
N LEU A 184 0.15 4.99 -22.02
CA LEU A 184 -0.62 3.76 -21.87
C LEU A 184 -1.11 3.63 -20.43
N TRP A 185 -0.23 3.85 -19.44
CA TRP A 185 -0.62 3.80 -18.03
C TRP A 185 -1.74 4.77 -17.70
N ARG A 186 -1.56 6.07 -18.01
CA ARG A 186 -2.59 7.09 -17.74
C ARG A 186 -3.95 6.71 -18.32
N ARG A 187 -3.97 6.33 -19.61
CA ARG A 187 -5.21 5.92 -20.28
C ARG A 187 -5.88 4.73 -19.61
N VAL A 188 -5.11 3.67 -19.33
CA VAL A 188 -5.67 2.44 -18.73
C VAL A 188 -6.14 2.71 -17.30
N LEU A 189 -5.43 3.55 -16.54
CA LEU A 189 -5.84 4.00 -15.21
C LEU A 189 -7.18 4.75 -15.28
N GLU A 190 -7.28 5.78 -16.13
CA GLU A 190 -8.52 6.56 -16.33
C GLU A 190 -9.69 5.64 -16.74
N GLU A 191 -9.50 4.82 -17.77
CA GLU A 191 -10.54 3.90 -18.27
C GLU A 191 -10.95 2.85 -17.22
N SER A 192 -10.03 2.42 -16.37
CA SER A 192 -10.30 1.43 -15.32
C SER A 192 -11.01 2.06 -14.12
N LEU A 193 -10.65 3.29 -13.74
CA LEU A 193 -11.32 4.05 -12.69
C LEU A 193 -12.74 4.41 -13.10
N ASP A 194 -12.96 4.88 -14.34
CA ASP A 194 -14.30 5.15 -14.88
C ASP A 194 -15.17 3.89 -14.79
N ARG A 195 -14.64 2.75 -15.27
CA ARG A 195 -15.36 1.47 -15.23
C ARG A 195 -15.65 1.00 -13.80
N TYR A 196 -14.71 1.20 -12.88
CA TYR A 196 -14.89 0.84 -11.47
C TYR A 196 -15.97 1.71 -10.82
N THR A 197 -15.95 3.01 -11.09
CA THR A 197 -16.95 3.97 -10.61
C THR A 197 -18.36 3.64 -11.12
N GLU A 198 -18.49 3.27 -12.40
CA GLU A 198 -19.77 2.79 -12.95
C GLU A 198 -20.25 1.50 -12.25
N ALA A 199 -19.34 0.58 -11.93
CA ALA A 199 -19.68 -0.65 -11.21
C ALA A 199 -20.10 -0.36 -9.76
N LEU A 200 -19.42 0.57 -9.07
CA LEU A 200 -19.78 1.03 -7.74
C LEU A 200 -21.17 1.67 -7.74
N GLN A 201 -21.45 2.59 -8.67
CA GLN A 201 -22.78 3.21 -8.78
C GLN A 201 -23.87 2.16 -9.00
N ALA A 202 -23.62 1.14 -9.84
CA ALA A 202 -24.59 0.08 -10.07
C ALA A 202 -24.84 -0.79 -8.82
N VAL A 203 -23.81 -0.98 -7.98
CA VAL A 203 -23.93 -1.66 -6.68
C VAL A 203 -24.76 -0.81 -5.71
N GLU A 204 -24.48 0.49 -5.61
CA GLU A 204 -25.19 1.43 -4.75
C GLU A 204 -26.66 1.60 -5.15
N ASP A 205 -26.95 1.70 -6.45
CA ASP A 205 -28.31 1.76 -6.99
C ASP A 205 -29.12 0.49 -6.69
N ALA A 206 -28.44 -0.63 -6.44
CA ALA A 206 -29.06 -1.91 -6.09
C ALA A 206 -29.29 -2.08 -4.58
N ILE A 207 -28.77 -1.17 -3.74
CA ILE A 207 -29.02 -1.17 -2.29
C ILE A 207 -30.49 -0.75 -2.05
N PRO A 208 -31.29 -1.55 -1.33
CA PRO A 208 -32.66 -1.18 -1.00
C PRO A 208 -32.73 0.14 -0.22
N PRO A 209 -33.73 1.01 -0.46
CA PRO A 209 -33.82 2.31 0.22
C PRO A 209 -34.01 2.24 1.75
N ASP A 210 -34.35 1.07 2.28
CA ASP A 210 -34.49 0.79 3.71
C ASP A 210 -33.19 0.27 4.36
N VAL A 211 -32.15 0.03 3.56
CA VAL A 211 -30.80 -0.32 4.03
C VAL A 211 -29.96 0.96 4.09
N ASP A 212 -29.27 1.14 5.21
CA ASP A 212 -28.28 2.20 5.36
C ASP A 212 -27.02 1.83 4.56
N PRO A 213 -26.63 2.60 3.52
CA PRO A 213 -25.46 2.28 2.70
C PRO A 213 -24.14 2.35 3.48
N GLU A 214 -24.09 3.09 4.58
CA GLU A 214 -22.92 3.16 5.47
C GLU A 214 -22.99 2.09 6.59
N GLY A 215 -24.08 1.31 6.64
CA GLY A 215 -24.30 0.28 7.64
C GLY A 215 -23.72 -1.08 7.24
N PRO A 216 -23.42 -1.95 8.21
CA PRO A 216 -22.86 -3.28 7.96
C PRO A 216 -23.78 -4.22 7.17
N GLU A 217 -25.06 -3.86 7.00
CA GLU A 217 -25.97 -4.60 6.13
C GLU A 217 -25.57 -4.43 4.66
N ALA A 218 -25.04 -3.25 4.28
CA ALA A 218 -24.61 -2.93 2.92
C ALA A 218 -23.34 -3.69 2.47
N ASP A 219 -22.54 -4.23 3.41
CA ASP A 219 -21.26 -4.90 3.13
C ASP A 219 -21.38 -6.01 2.07
N HIS A 220 -22.50 -6.75 2.05
CA HIS A 220 -22.72 -7.79 1.04
C HIS A 220 -22.79 -7.23 -0.38
N TRP A 221 -23.37 -6.04 -0.56
CA TRP A 221 -23.46 -5.40 -1.86
C TRP A 221 -22.07 -4.97 -2.35
N TYR A 222 -21.31 -4.30 -1.49
CA TYR A 222 -19.95 -3.86 -1.80
C TYR A 222 -18.97 -5.03 -1.99
N GLY A 223 -19.17 -6.17 -1.32
CA GLY A 223 -18.40 -7.39 -1.54
C GLY A 223 -18.53 -8.02 -2.93
N GLN A 224 -19.36 -7.46 -3.82
CA GLN A 224 -19.41 -7.81 -5.25
C GLN A 224 -18.37 -7.06 -6.10
N LEU A 225 -17.82 -5.97 -5.58
CA LEU A 225 -16.78 -5.19 -6.25
C LEU A 225 -15.45 -5.93 -6.23
N PRO A 226 -14.57 -5.70 -7.21
CA PRO A 226 -13.28 -6.37 -7.27
C PRO A 226 -12.26 -5.87 -6.23
N MET A 227 -12.57 -4.79 -5.53
CA MET A 227 -11.75 -4.14 -4.51
C MET A 227 -12.61 -3.15 -3.71
N ASP A 228 -12.06 -2.62 -2.63
CA ASP A 228 -12.74 -1.69 -1.71
C ASP A 228 -13.30 -0.44 -2.43
N PRO A 229 -14.55 -0.02 -2.15
CA PRO A 229 -15.19 1.18 -2.73
C PRO A 229 -14.34 2.44 -2.67
N TYR A 230 -13.46 2.55 -1.67
CA TYR A 230 -12.56 3.69 -1.50
C TYR A 230 -11.64 3.91 -2.70
N ALA A 231 -11.42 2.89 -3.54
CA ALA A 231 -10.71 3.02 -4.82
C ALA A 231 -11.35 4.04 -5.79
N ALA A 232 -12.64 4.36 -5.64
CA ALA A 232 -13.33 5.33 -6.50
C ALA A 232 -13.11 6.80 -6.08
N THR A 233 -12.37 7.06 -4.99
CA THR A 233 -12.17 8.41 -4.45
C THR A 233 -11.41 9.31 -5.43
N ASP A 234 -10.24 8.86 -5.88
CA ASP A 234 -9.42 9.54 -6.89
C ASP A 234 -8.42 8.56 -7.53
N GLU A 235 -7.58 9.06 -8.45
CA GLU A 235 -6.58 8.26 -9.16
C GLU A 235 -5.49 7.67 -8.26
N ALA A 236 -5.08 8.41 -7.22
CA ALA A 236 -4.04 7.98 -6.28
C ALA A 236 -4.56 6.85 -5.39
N GLU A 237 -5.78 6.99 -4.89
CA GLU A 237 -6.47 5.97 -4.10
C GLU A 237 -6.80 4.74 -4.94
N PHE A 238 -7.22 4.94 -6.19
CA PHE A 238 -7.42 3.84 -7.12
C PHE A 238 -6.15 3.01 -7.29
N PHE A 239 -4.99 3.65 -7.42
CA PHE A 239 -3.71 2.96 -7.50
C PHE A 239 -3.33 2.25 -6.18
N ALA A 240 -3.50 2.91 -5.03
CA ALA A 240 -3.16 2.35 -3.73
C ALA A 240 -4.03 1.12 -3.39
N VAL A 241 -5.36 1.25 -3.51
CA VAL A 241 -6.32 0.15 -3.26
C VAL A 241 -6.16 -0.98 -4.27
N SER A 242 -5.91 -0.66 -5.55
CA SER A 242 -5.57 -1.70 -6.53
C SER A 242 -4.29 -2.45 -6.16
N SER A 243 -3.33 -1.78 -5.53
CA SER A 243 -2.07 -2.40 -5.10
C SER A 243 -2.27 -3.34 -3.91
N GLU A 244 -3.17 -3.00 -2.98
CA GLU A 244 -3.61 -3.91 -1.91
C GLU A 244 -4.23 -5.17 -2.49
N ALA A 245 -5.26 -5.01 -3.32
CA ALA A 245 -5.94 -6.12 -3.97
C ALA A 245 -4.96 -6.97 -4.81
N PHE A 246 -4.04 -6.34 -5.54
CA PHE A 246 -3.03 -7.02 -6.34
C PHE A 246 -2.16 -7.98 -5.52
N PHE A 247 -1.77 -7.63 -4.29
CA PHE A 247 -0.90 -8.47 -3.47
C PHE A 247 -1.67 -9.43 -2.56
N VAL A 248 -2.84 -9.03 -2.04
CA VAL A 248 -3.56 -9.79 -1.01
C VAL A 248 -4.62 -10.71 -1.62
N ALA A 249 -5.40 -10.21 -2.58
CA ALA A 249 -6.53 -10.92 -3.19
C ALA A 249 -6.64 -10.59 -4.70
N PRO A 250 -5.72 -11.07 -5.54
CA PRO A 250 -5.59 -10.58 -6.92
C PRO A 250 -6.69 -11.05 -7.87
N ALA A 251 -7.46 -12.09 -7.52
CA ALA A 251 -8.37 -12.74 -8.45
C ALA A 251 -9.54 -11.86 -8.91
N PRO A 252 -10.28 -11.17 -8.02
CA PRO A 252 -11.34 -10.26 -8.42
C PRO A 252 -10.81 -9.12 -9.31
N LEU A 253 -9.69 -8.50 -8.93
CA LEU A 253 -9.02 -7.45 -9.71
C LEU A 253 -8.63 -7.92 -11.11
N ALA A 254 -7.94 -9.06 -11.22
CA ALA A 254 -7.49 -9.63 -12.49
C ALA A 254 -8.66 -10.00 -13.41
N GLN A 255 -9.80 -10.42 -12.84
CA GLN A 255 -11.00 -10.76 -13.60
C GLN A 255 -11.74 -9.51 -14.08
N ALA A 256 -11.91 -8.51 -13.23
CA ALA A 256 -12.69 -7.31 -13.53
C ALA A 256 -11.92 -6.31 -14.42
N LEU A 257 -10.64 -6.11 -14.13
CA LEU A 257 -9.76 -5.11 -14.73
C LEU A 257 -8.45 -5.74 -15.26
N PRO A 258 -8.50 -6.66 -16.25
CA PRO A 258 -7.35 -7.45 -16.67
C PRO A 258 -6.19 -6.63 -17.28
N GLU A 259 -6.50 -5.52 -17.97
CA GLU A 259 -5.47 -4.64 -18.55
C GLU A 259 -4.73 -3.88 -17.45
N TRP A 260 -5.46 -3.34 -16.48
CA TRP A 260 -4.89 -2.69 -15.29
C TRP A 260 -4.05 -3.66 -14.46
N TYR A 261 -4.56 -4.85 -14.17
CA TYR A 261 -3.78 -5.91 -13.52
C TYR A 261 -2.48 -6.22 -14.29
N GLY A 262 -2.55 -6.25 -15.63
CA GLY A 262 -1.38 -6.43 -16.49
C GLY A 262 -0.32 -5.34 -16.31
N LEU A 263 -0.73 -4.08 -16.17
CA LEU A 263 0.17 -2.97 -15.90
C LEU A 263 0.77 -3.04 -14.49
N LEU A 264 -0.02 -3.33 -13.46
CA LEU A 264 0.48 -3.54 -12.09
C LEU A 264 1.51 -4.67 -12.04
N ARG A 265 1.23 -5.79 -12.74
CA ARG A 265 2.17 -6.90 -12.89
C ARG A 265 3.48 -6.46 -13.54
N ALA A 266 3.40 -5.67 -14.60
CA ALA A 266 4.59 -5.18 -15.30
C ALA A 266 5.39 -4.17 -14.45
N TYR A 267 4.69 -3.30 -13.71
CA TYR A 267 5.30 -2.35 -12.80
C TYR A 267 5.97 -3.03 -11.62
N TYR A 268 5.23 -3.83 -10.84
CA TYR A 268 5.78 -4.54 -9.69
C TYR A 268 6.74 -5.67 -10.06
N ARG A 269 6.73 -6.13 -11.32
CA ARG A 269 7.48 -7.28 -11.82
C ARG A 269 7.18 -8.56 -11.05
N GLN A 270 5.93 -8.71 -10.63
CA GLN A 270 5.42 -9.80 -9.81
C GLN A 270 4.09 -10.27 -10.37
N ASP A 271 3.71 -11.54 -10.14
CA ASP A 271 2.41 -12.07 -10.56
C ASP A 271 1.74 -12.86 -9.42
N PRO A 272 1.07 -12.18 -8.47
CA PRO A 272 0.45 -12.81 -7.33
C PRO A 272 -0.65 -13.83 -7.68
N MET A 273 -1.35 -13.67 -8.83
CA MET A 273 -2.28 -14.69 -9.33
C MET A 273 -1.63 -16.06 -9.47
N THR A 274 -0.38 -16.13 -9.92
CA THR A 274 0.32 -17.42 -10.03
C THR A 274 0.77 -18.00 -8.70
N ARG A 275 0.80 -17.18 -7.64
CA ARG A 275 1.25 -17.58 -6.29
C ARG A 275 0.09 -18.04 -5.40
N LEU A 276 -1.08 -17.42 -5.57
CA LEU A 276 -2.28 -17.62 -4.75
C LEU A 276 -3.34 -18.53 -5.39
N ALA A 277 -3.11 -19.01 -6.62
CA ALA A 277 -3.97 -19.95 -7.33
C ALA A 277 -3.85 -21.41 -6.85
#